data_AF-A0A8T6NPE2-F1
#
_entry.id   AF-A0A8T6NPE2-F1
#
_cell.length_a   1.000
_cell.length_b   1.000
_cell.length_c   1.000
_cell.angle_alpha   90.00
_cell.angle_beta   90.00
_cell.angle_gamma   90.00
#
_symmetry.space_group_name_H-M   'P 1'
#
loop_
_entity.id
_entity.type
_entity.pdbx_description
1 polymer ?
#
loop_
_entity_poly.entity_id
_entity_poly.type
_entity_poly.pdbx_seq_one_letter_code
_entity_poly.pdbx_strand_id
1 'polypeptide(L)'
;MADNSSNDFGAFLTGFVVGGLIGAAVALLTAPQSGEETREQIVTRGIELRDRAEDEVQRFRARAEETLTDIRQQAEDLQAQAAAQIEEARQRISGAGGARDGNGQAEGETASS
;
A
#
# COMPACT_ATOMS: atom_id res chain seq x y z
N MET A 1 29.38 -33.27 11.81
CA MET A 1 28.59 -32.73 12.93
C MET A 1 27.19 -32.46 12.37
N ALA A 2 26.32 -33.46 12.37
CA ALA A 2 24.96 -33.40 11.80
C ALA A 2 23.97 -33.37 12.97
N ASP A 3 23.26 -32.26 13.08
CA ASP A 3 21.79 -32.15 12.97
C ASP A 3 21.04 -32.60 14.24
N ASN A 4 20.54 -31.61 15.00
CA ASN A 4 19.60 -31.83 16.10
C ASN A 4 18.40 -30.87 16.06
N SER A 5 18.44 -29.83 15.21
CA SER A 5 17.40 -28.80 15.10
C SER A 5 16.08 -29.31 14.54
N SER A 6 16.09 -30.42 13.79
CA SER A 6 14.91 -31.11 13.29
C SER A 6 14.14 -31.83 14.42
N ASN A 7 14.86 -32.33 15.43
CA ASN A 7 14.27 -33.05 16.56
C ASN A 7 13.62 -32.10 17.57
N ASP A 8 14.19 -30.91 17.76
CA ASP A 8 13.63 -29.88 18.66
C ASP A 8 12.27 -29.36 18.16
N PHE A 9 12.12 -29.16 16.85
CA PHE A 9 10.84 -28.75 16.26
C PHE A 9 9.80 -29.88 16.31
N GLY A 10 10.21 -31.14 16.12
CA GLY A 10 9.34 -32.31 16.28
C GLY A 10 8.80 -32.45 17.71
N ALA A 11 9.67 -32.23 18.71
CA ALA A 11 9.28 -32.22 20.12
C ALA A 11 8.32 -31.06 20.47
N PHE A 12 8.51 -29.88 19.89
CA PHE A 12 7.59 -28.76 20.05
C PHE A 12 6.21 -29.03 19.45
N LEU A 13 6.15 -29.52 18.21
CA LEU A 13 4.88 -29.80 17.53
C LEU A 13 4.07 -30.89 18.25
N THR A 14 4.74 -31.95 18.70
CA THR A 14 4.10 -33.00 19.50
C THR A 14 3.56 -32.44 20.82
N GLY A 15 4.34 -31.59 21.50
CA GLY A 15 3.87 -30.86 22.69
C GLY A 15 2.68 -29.95 22.42
N PHE A 16 2.67 -29.22 21.30
CA PHE A 16 1.57 -28.34 20.90
C PHE A 16 0.29 -29.12 20.61
N VAL A 17 0.37 -30.24 19.87
CA VAL A 17 -0.80 -31.07 19.56
C VAL A 17 -1.38 -31.67 20.84
N VAL A 18 -0.55 -32.24 21.71
CA VAL A 18 -1.01 -32.82 22.98
C VAL A 18 -1.60 -31.75 23.90
N GLY A 19 -0.91 -30.61 24.05
CA GLY A 19 -1.39 -29.48 24.86
C GLY A 19 -2.67 -28.86 24.30
N GLY A 20 -2.79 -28.76 22.98
CA GLY A 20 -3.97 -28.24 22.29
C GLY A 20 -5.20 -29.13 22.47
N LEU A 21 -5.04 -30.46 22.40
CA LEU A 21 -6.13 -31.40 22.66
C LEU A 21 -6.61 -31.34 24.11
N ILE A 22 -5.68 -31.26 25.07
CA ILE A 22 -6.02 -31.11 26.50
C ILE A 22 -6.72 -29.77 26.74
N GLY A 23 -6.18 -28.68 26.20
CA GLY A 23 -6.76 -27.34 26.30
C GLY A 23 -8.16 -27.26 25.68
N ALA A 24 -8.37 -27.89 24.53
CA ALA A 24 -9.68 -27.98 23.88
C ALA A 24 -10.66 -28.81 24.69
N ALA A 25 -10.24 -29.96 25.24
CA ALA A 25 -11.09 -30.78 26.11
C ALA A 25 -11.50 -30.02 27.37
N VAL A 26 -10.58 -29.28 27.99
CA VAL A 26 -10.88 -28.42 29.15
C VAL A 26 -11.80 -27.26 28.75
N ALA A 27 -11.59 -26.63 27.60
CA ALA A 27 -12.45 -25.55 27.12
C ALA A 27 -13.88 -26.05 26.85
N LEU A 28 -14.03 -27.22 26.22
CA LEU A 28 -15.33 -27.85 25.98
C LEU A 28 -16.00 -28.29 27.29
N LEU A 29 -15.24 -28.77 28.27
CA LEU A 29 -15.75 -29.13 29.59
C LEU A 29 -16.13 -27.91 30.44
N THR A 30 -15.41 -26.81 30.29
CA THR A 30 -15.62 -25.56 31.05
C THR A 30 -16.70 -24.68 30.42
N ALA A 31 -16.91 -24.77 29.10
CA ALA A 31 -17.91 -23.99 28.37
C ALA A 31 -18.93 -24.85 27.57
N PRO A 32 -19.74 -25.72 28.22
CA PRO A 32 -20.80 -26.46 27.53
C PRO A 32 -22.13 -25.70 27.36
N GLN A 33 -22.27 -24.45 27.86
CA GLN A 33 -23.60 -23.86 28.15
C GLN A 33 -23.98 -22.57 27.40
N SER A 34 -23.21 -22.08 26.43
CA SER A 34 -23.52 -20.81 25.74
C SER A 34 -24.47 -20.94 24.52
N GLY A 35 -25.43 -21.86 24.55
CA GLY A 35 -26.29 -22.14 23.38
C GLY A 35 -27.43 -21.14 23.15
N GLU A 36 -28.12 -20.70 24.20
CA GLU A 36 -29.32 -19.86 24.10
C GLU A 36 -29.06 -18.42 24.54
N GLU A 37 -28.51 -18.22 25.73
CA GLU A 37 -28.25 -16.89 26.29
C GLU A 37 -27.19 -16.10 25.50
N THR A 38 -26.17 -16.81 24.98
CA THR A 38 -25.14 -16.20 24.13
C THR A 38 -25.64 -15.96 22.72
N ARG A 39 -26.58 -16.77 22.20
CA ARG A 39 -27.21 -16.51 20.90
C ARG A 39 -28.05 -15.23 20.96
N GLU A 40 -28.81 -15.03 22.03
CA GLU A 40 -29.60 -13.82 22.24
C GLU A 40 -28.72 -12.56 22.45
N GLN A 41 -27.62 -12.70 23.19
CA GLN A 41 -26.63 -11.63 23.35
C GLN A 41 -25.85 -11.32 22.05
N ILE A 42 -25.52 -12.32 21.23
CA ILE A 42 -24.88 -12.13 19.91
C ILE A 42 -25.84 -11.43 18.95
N VAL A 43 -27.12 -11.80 18.91
CA VAL A 43 -28.10 -11.16 18.03
C VAL A 43 -28.31 -9.71 18.44
N THR A 44 -28.54 -9.45 19.73
CA THR A 44 -28.78 -8.09 20.23
C THR A 44 -27.55 -7.20 20.04
N ARG A 45 -26.36 -7.65 20.45
CA ARG A 45 -25.12 -6.87 20.26
C ARG A 45 -24.67 -6.82 18.81
N GLY A 46 -25.02 -7.81 17.99
CA GLY A 46 -24.68 -7.87 16.57
C GLY A 46 -25.46 -6.85 15.74
N ILE A 47 -26.72 -6.59 16.08
CA ILE A 47 -27.54 -5.55 15.43
C ILE A 47 -26.97 -4.15 15.73
N GLU A 48 -26.68 -3.85 17.00
CA GLU A 48 -26.08 -2.56 17.37
C GLU A 48 -24.69 -2.34 16.75
N LEU A 49 -23.89 -3.41 16.63
CA LEU A 49 -22.58 -3.34 16.02
C LEU A 49 -22.65 -3.15 14.51
N ARG A 50 -23.65 -3.77 13.85
CA ARG A 50 -23.91 -3.59 12.43
C ARG A 50 -24.33 -2.15 12.12
N ASP A 51 -25.24 -1.57 12.89
CA ASP A 51 -25.71 -0.20 12.66
C ASP A 51 -24.56 0.81 12.86
N ARG A 52 -23.73 0.64 13.90
CA ARG A 52 -22.53 1.47 14.09
C ARG A 52 -21.50 1.29 12.99
N ALA A 53 -21.30 0.06 12.52
CA ALA A 53 -20.39 -0.24 11.43
C ALA A 53 -20.87 0.37 10.10
N GLU A 54 -22.18 0.33 9.81
CA GLU A 54 -22.75 0.96 8.62
C GLU A 54 -22.55 2.49 8.66
N ASP A 55 -22.81 3.14 9.80
CA ASP A 55 -22.56 4.58 9.98
C ASP A 55 -21.07 4.96 9.88
N GLU A 56 -20.18 4.10 10.34
CA GLU A 56 -18.74 4.33 10.30
C GLU A 56 -18.16 4.10 8.89
N VAL A 57 -18.68 3.10 8.17
CA VAL A 57 -18.35 2.85 6.76
C VAL A 57 -18.86 3.99 5.87
N GLN A 58 -20.07 4.51 6.11
CA GLN A 58 -20.57 5.68 5.36
C GLN A 58 -19.70 6.92 5.60
N ARG A 59 -19.33 7.20 6.85
CA ARG A 59 -18.41 8.31 7.18
C ARG A 59 -17.02 8.12 6.57
N PHE A 60 -16.51 6.89 6.52
CA PHE A 60 -15.24 6.57 5.90
C PHE A 60 -15.29 6.77 4.38
N ARG A 61 -16.36 6.31 3.71
CA ARG A 61 -16.56 6.50 2.27
C ARG A 61 -16.63 7.98 1.90
N ALA A 62 -17.41 8.77 2.64
CA ALA A 62 -17.51 10.21 2.40
C ALA A 62 -16.14 10.92 2.52
N ARG A 63 -15.36 10.61 3.56
CA ARG A 63 -13.99 11.15 3.72
C ARG A 63 -13.03 10.66 2.64
N ALA A 64 -13.16 9.41 2.22
CA ALA A 64 -12.32 8.85 1.16
C ALA A 64 -12.60 9.53 -0.19
N GLU A 65 -13.85 9.79 -0.52
CA GLU A 65 -14.26 10.51 -1.74
C GLU A 65 -13.74 11.96 -1.74
N GLU A 66 -13.84 12.66 -0.61
CA GLU A 66 -13.27 14.00 -0.42
C GLU A 66 -11.74 13.98 -0.59
N THR A 67 -11.05 13.07 0.10
CA THR A 67 -9.59 12.93 0.02
C THR A 67 -9.12 12.59 -1.40
N LEU A 68 -9.83 11.72 -2.12
CA LEU A 68 -9.50 11.38 -3.50
C LEU A 68 -9.67 12.58 -4.44
N THR A 69 -10.64 13.44 -4.17
CA THR A 69 -10.88 14.66 -4.95
C THR A 69 -9.75 15.67 -4.73
N ASP A 70 -9.35 15.90 -3.48
CA ASP A 70 -8.26 16.80 -3.12
C ASP A 70 -6.90 16.33 -3.68
N ILE A 71 -6.65 15.02 -3.65
CA ILE A 71 -5.44 14.43 -4.23
C ILE A 71 -5.41 14.63 -5.74
N ARG A 72 -6.54 14.43 -6.42
CA ARG A 72 -6.61 14.63 -7.88
C ARG A 72 -6.33 16.09 -8.25
N GLN A 73 -6.94 17.03 -7.54
CA GLN A 73 -6.72 18.46 -7.78
C GLN A 73 -5.25 18.84 -7.54
N GLN A 74 -4.66 18.41 -6.42
CA GLN A 74 -3.24 18.65 -6.14
C GLN A 74 -2.32 18.01 -7.18
N ALA A 75 -2.66 16.80 -7.66
CA ALA A 75 -1.88 16.12 -8.69
C ALA A 75 -1.94 16.87 -10.02
N GLU A 76 -3.13 17.36 -10.42
CA GLU A 76 -3.31 18.18 -11.63
C GLU A 76 -2.51 19.48 -11.55
N ASP A 77 -2.59 20.21 -10.43
CA ASP A 77 -1.84 21.44 -10.20
C ASP A 77 -0.33 21.23 -10.22
N LEU A 78 0.14 20.13 -9.60
CA LEU A 78 1.55 19.78 -9.59
C LEU A 78 2.04 19.39 -10.99
N GLN A 79 1.22 18.68 -11.75
CA GLN A 79 1.54 18.27 -13.12
C GLN A 79 1.61 19.50 -14.05
N ALA A 80 0.69 20.45 -13.89
CA ALA A 80 0.69 21.71 -14.64
C ALA A 80 1.94 22.55 -14.33
N GLN A 81 2.30 22.70 -13.05
CA GLN A 81 3.51 23.41 -12.64
C GLN A 81 4.78 22.71 -13.11
N ALA A 82 4.83 21.38 -13.04
CA ALA A 82 5.96 20.61 -13.53
C ALA A 82 6.13 20.76 -15.05
N ALA A 83 5.04 20.69 -15.82
CA ALA A 83 5.06 20.90 -17.26
C ALA A 83 5.57 22.31 -17.62
N ALA A 84 5.09 23.34 -16.93
CA ALA A 84 5.54 24.72 -17.13
C ALA A 84 7.05 24.89 -16.85
N GLN A 85 7.54 24.35 -15.73
CA GLN A 85 8.96 24.44 -15.38
C GLN A 85 9.87 23.67 -16.34
N ILE A 86 9.41 22.52 -16.84
CA ILE A 86 10.13 21.74 -17.86
C ILE A 86 10.23 22.54 -19.16
N GLU A 87 9.13 23.18 -19.60
CA GLU A 87 9.11 24.01 -20.81
C GLU A 87 10.08 25.20 -20.70
N GLU A 88 10.07 25.91 -19.56
CA GLU A 88 11.00 27.01 -19.29
C GLU A 88 12.47 26.56 -19.28
N ALA A 89 12.76 25.42 -18.63
CA ALA A 89 14.10 24.83 -18.63
C ALA A 89 14.53 24.45 -20.05
N ARG A 90 13.62 23.88 -20.85
CA ARG A 90 13.86 23.53 -22.25
C ARG A 90 14.15 24.76 -23.08
N GLN A 91 13.41 25.86 -22.91
CA GLN A 91 13.63 27.10 -23.64
C GLN A 91 14.98 27.75 -23.29
N ARG A 92 15.38 27.74 -22.01
CA ARG A 92 16.71 28.23 -21.60
C ARG A 92 17.85 27.40 -22.20
N ILE A 93 17.70 26.08 -22.24
CA ILE A 93 18.70 25.18 -22.83
C ILE A 93 18.72 25.31 -24.36
N SER A 94 17.56 25.46 -25.01
CA SER A 94 17.44 25.61 -26.47
C SER A 94 17.98 26.96 -26.94
N GLY A 95 17.70 28.04 -26.20
CA GLY A 95 18.20 29.38 -26.47
C GLY A 95 19.71 29.53 -26.24
N ALA A 96 20.30 28.75 -25.34
CA ALA A 96 21.76 28.74 -25.11
C ALA A 96 22.52 27.71 -25.98
N GLY A 97 21.86 26.63 -26.39
CA GLY A 97 22.44 25.52 -27.17
C GLY A 97 22.43 25.74 -28.69
N GLY A 98 21.48 26.54 -29.21
CA GLY A 98 21.34 26.77 -30.66
C GLY A 98 22.34 27.74 -31.30
N ALA A 99 23.21 28.40 -30.52
CA ALA A 99 24.12 29.43 -31.03
C ALA A 99 25.57 28.96 -31.30
N ARG A 100 25.86 27.65 -31.25
CA ARG A 100 27.24 27.13 -31.39
C ARG A 100 27.49 26.12 -32.52
N ASP A 101 26.50 25.75 -33.30
CA ASP A 101 26.68 24.79 -34.40
C ASP A 101 26.29 25.43 -35.74
N GLY A 102 27.27 26.03 -36.44
CA GLY A 102 26.98 26.70 -37.71
C GLY A 102 28.08 27.53 -38.37
N ASN A 103 29.36 27.46 -37.94
CA ASN A 103 30.43 28.11 -38.70
C ASN A 103 31.74 27.28 -38.64
N GLY A 104 31.92 26.40 -39.62
CA GLY A 104 33.14 25.59 -39.75
C GLY A 104 33.30 24.83 -41.07
N GLN A 105 32.51 25.15 -42.10
CA GLN A 105 32.68 24.61 -43.45
C GLN A 105 32.64 25.77 -44.44
N ALA A 106 33.77 26.44 -44.68
CA ALA A 106 34.04 27.14 -45.94
C ALA A 106 35.43 27.82 -45.95
N GLU A 107 36.52 27.09 -45.77
CA GLU A 107 37.86 27.51 -46.26
C GLU A 107 38.65 26.21 -46.50
N GLY A 108 39.16 25.86 -47.67
CA GLY A 108 39.32 26.55 -48.93
C GLY A 108 40.18 25.62 -49.80
N GLU A 109 39.51 24.81 -50.62
CA GLU A 109 40.12 24.20 -51.79
C GLU A 109 40.44 25.33 -52.78
N THR A 110 41.68 25.82 -52.80
CA THR A 110 42.22 26.50 -54.00
C THR A 110 43.74 26.42 -54.05
N ALA A 111 44.22 25.98 -55.22
CA ALA A 111 45.54 26.16 -55.82
C ALA A 111 46.68 25.30 -55.22
N SER A 112 47.11 24.20 -55.84
CA SER A 112 47.67 24.00 -57.20
C SER A 112 49.05 24.65 -57.40
N SER A 113 50.01 23.76 -57.69
CA SER A 113 51.33 23.93 -58.33
C SER A 113 52.45 24.62 -57.56
#